data_AF-A0A093GG29-F1
#
_entry.id   AF-A0A093GG29-F1
#
_cell.length_a   1.000
_cell.length_b   1.000
_cell.length_c   1.000
_cell.angle_alpha   90.00
_cell.angle_beta   90.00
_cell.angle_gamma   90.00
#
_symmetry.space_group_name_H-M   'P 1'
#
loop_
_entity.id
_entity.type
_entity.pdbx_description
1 polymer ?
#
loop_
_entity_poly.entity_id
_entity_poly.type
_entity_poly.pdbx_seq_one_letter_code
_entity_poly.pdbx_strand_id
1 'polypeptide(L)' 'LQEYPMNNMVTGYASARDLKQYRGELRDFTPGSSGYAAYFVRKEINLCCDGKGRTKRR' A
#
# COMPACT_ATOMS: atom_id res chain seq x y z
N LEU A 1 -14.79 35.28 -33.13
CA LEU A 1 -14.31 34.53 -31.96
C LEU A 1 -15.48 33.74 -31.42
N GLN A 2 -15.38 32.41 -31.32
CA GLN A 2 -16.42 31.61 -30.67
C GLN A 2 -16.17 31.72 -29.16
N GLU A 3 -17.10 32.38 -28.46
CA GLU A 3 -16.99 32.65 -27.03
C GLU A 3 -17.17 31.33 -26.27
N TYR A 4 -16.05 30.77 -25.79
CA TYR A 4 -16.10 29.59 -24.94
C TYR A 4 -16.77 29.98 -23.62
N PRO A 5 -17.74 29.20 -23.12
CA PRO A 5 -18.40 29.53 -21.86
C PRO A 5 -17.34 29.65 -20.76
N MET A 6 -17.25 30.83 -20.15
CA MET A 6 -16.26 31.19 -19.12
C MET A 6 -16.34 30.32 -17.86
N ASN A 7 -17.37 29.48 -17.75
CA ASN A 7 -17.56 28.61 -16.60
C ASN A 7 -18.05 27.22 -17.02
N ASN A 8 -17.11 26.27 -17.08
CA ASN A 8 -17.37 24.85 -17.30
C ASN A 8 -17.48 24.07 -15.98
N MET A 9 -17.66 24.74 -14.83
CA MET A 9 -17.83 24.04 -13.56
C MET A 9 -19.14 23.25 -13.57
N VAL A 10 -19.03 21.93 -13.61
CA VAL A 10 -20.14 21.01 -13.35
C VAL A 10 -20.54 21.19 -11.88
N THR A 11 -21.76 21.64 -11.66
CA THR A 11 -22.37 21.78 -10.33
C THR A 11 -23.23 20.54 -10.02
N GLY A 12 -23.46 20.26 -8.74
CA GLY A 12 -24.36 19.16 -8.32
C GLY A 12 -23.69 17.82 -7.96
N TYR A 13 -22.38 17.79 -7.72
CA TYR A 13 -21.76 16.60 -7.12
C TYR A 13 -22.33 16.34 -5.71
N ALA A 14 -22.57 15.07 -5.41
CA ALA A 14 -22.95 14.67 -4.05
C ALA A 14 -21.85 15.04 -3.06
N SER A 15 -22.23 15.59 -1.91
CA SER A 15 -21.28 15.88 -0.84
C SER A 15 -20.71 14.58 -0.30
N ALA A 16 -19.43 14.56 0.08
CA ALA A 16 -18.84 13.42 0.80
C ALA A 16 -19.59 13.09 2.10
N ARG A 17 -20.31 14.06 2.66
CA ARG A 17 -21.18 13.90 3.83
C ARG A 17 -22.45 13.09 3.53
N ASP A 18 -22.91 13.11 2.29
CA ASP A 18 -24.12 12.42 1.85
C ASP A 18 -23.83 10.97 1.44
N LEU A 19 -22.56 10.62 1.27
CA LEU A 19 -22.13 9.27 0.93
C LEU A 19 -22.17 8.36 2.16
N LYS A 20 -22.46 7.08 1.95
CA LYS A 20 -22.39 6.06 3.01
C LYS A 20 -20.94 5.93 3.49
N GLN A 21 -20.73 6.22 4.78
CA GLN A 21 -19.41 6.13 5.41
C GLN A 21 -19.27 4.83 6.20
N TYR A 22 -18.11 4.19 6.10
CA TYR A 22 -17.74 3.08 6.99
C TYR A 22 -17.47 3.65 8.39
N ARG A 23 -18.10 3.06 9.41
CA ARG A 23 -17.99 3.51 10.82
C ARG A 23 -17.26 2.54 11.73
N GLY A 24 -16.79 1.42 11.17
CA GLY A 24 -16.03 0.44 11.94
C GLY A 24 -14.59 0.90 12.14
N GLU A 25 -13.82 0.06 12.81
CA GLU A 25 -12.40 0.30 12.99
C GLU A 25 -11.66 0.15 11.65
N LEU A 26 -10.80 1.13 11.33
CA LEU A 26 -9.88 1.11 10.20
C LEU A 26 -8.46 1.26 10.74
N ARG A 27 -7.56 0.35 10.35
CA ARG A 27 -6.15 0.35 10.77
C ARG A 27 -5.26 0.35 9.54
N ASP A 28 -4.16 1.08 9.64
CA ASP A 28 -3.11 1.00 8.64
C ASP A 28 -2.48 -0.39 8.63
N PHE A 29 -2.33 -0.96 7.44
CA PHE A 29 -1.60 -2.20 7.25
C PHE A 29 -0.12 -1.89 7.06
N THR A 30 0.64 -2.02 8.15
CA THR A 30 2.09 -1.79 8.18
C THR A 30 2.81 -3.09 8.50
N PRO A 31 3.37 -3.82 7.51
CA PRO A 31 4.08 -5.08 7.75
C PRO A 31 5.22 -4.90 8.77
N GLY A 32 5.33 -5.83 9.72
CA GLY A 32 6.32 -5.80 10.80
C GLY A 32 5.86 -5.05 12.06
N SER A 33 4.72 -4.35 12.02
CA SER A 33 4.07 -3.78 13.20
C SER A 33 2.69 -4.41 13.44
N SER A 34 2.19 -4.37 14.68
CA SER A 34 0.85 -4.86 15.05
C SER A 34 0.54 -6.30 14.64
N GLY A 35 1.57 -7.14 14.44
CA GLY A 35 1.42 -8.52 13.98
C GLY A 35 1.12 -8.67 12.48
N TYR A 36 1.12 -7.59 11.70
CA TYR A 36 0.94 -7.66 10.26
C TYR A 36 2.22 -8.16 9.57
N ALA A 37 2.04 -9.02 8.57
CA ALA A 37 3.11 -9.49 7.71
C ALA A 37 2.64 -9.51 6.26
N ALA A 38 3.55 -9.16 5.35
CA ALA A 38 3.33 -9.28 3.91
C ALA A 38 4.36 -10.27 3.36
N TYR A 39 3.90 -11.20 2.53
CA TYR A 39 4.75 -12.20 1.89
C TYR A 39 4.60 -12.08 0.37
N PHE A 40 5.70 -12.33 -0.34
CA PHE A 40 5.69 -12.45 -1.79
C PHE A 40 6.08 -13.89 -2.15
N VAL A 41 5.23 -14.56 -2.93
CA VAL A 41 5.49 -15.93 -3.38
C VAL A 41 6.61 -15.89 -4.41
N ARG A 42 7.76 -16.47 -4.06
CA ARG A 42 8.90 -16.65 -4.97
C ARG A 42 8.91 -18.08 -5.49
N LYS A 43 9.13 -18.24 -6.79
CA LYS A 43 9.31 -19.58 -7.40
C LYS A 43 10.62 -20.25 -6.98
N GLU A 44 11.64 -19.46 -6.65
CA GLU A 44 12.96 -19.92 -6.24
C GLU A 44 13.36 -19.25 -4.93
N ILE A 45 13.88 -20.06 -4.00
CA ILE A 45 14.40 -19.59 -2.72
C ILE A 45 15.89 -19.39 -2.92
N ASN A 46 16.38 -18.14 -2.86
CA ASN A 46 17.82 -17.89 -2.80
C ASN A 46 18.33 -18.42 -1.45
N LEU A 47 18.65 -19.71 -1.40
CA LEU A 47 19.46 -20.31 -0.34
C LEU A 47 20.85 -19.69 -0.46
N CYS A 48 21.05 -18.53 0.16
CA CYS A 48 22.38 -18.09 0.48
C CYS A 48 22.93 -19.12 1.48
N CYS A 49 23.70 -20.08 0.97
CA CYS A 49 24.50 -20.97 1.79
C CYS A 49 25.44 -20.09 2.61
N ASP A 50 25.06 -19.77 3.84
CA ASP A 50 25.97 -19.18 4.81
C ASP A 50 27.05 -20.23 5.10
N GLY A 51 28.14 -20.15 4.34
CA GLY A 51 29.29 -21.02 4.43
C GLY A 51 29.89 -20.87 5.81
N LYS A 52 29.46 -21.72 6.74
CA LYS A 52 30.14 -22.00 8.00
C LYS A 52 31.53 -22.56 7.69
N GLY A 53 32.47 -21.66 7.44
CA GLY A 53 33.89 -21.94 7.23
C GLY A 53 34.74 -21.21 8.28
N ARG A 54 34.39 -21.28 9.56
CA ARG A 54 35.33 -20.91 10.64
C ARG A 54 36.40 -22.00 10.75
N THR A 55 37.44 -21.95 9.92
CA THR A 55 38.69 -22.66 10.20
C THR A 55 39.60 -21.76 11.05
N LYS A 56 39.70 -22.09 12.34
CA LYS A 56 40.75 -21.56 13.23
C LYS A 56 42.00 -22.40 13.00
N ARG A 57 43.06 -21.83 12.40
CA ARG A 57 44.39 -22.47 12.36
C ARG A 57 45.17 -22.06 13.62
N ARG A 58 45.78 -23.06 14.25
CA ARG A 58 46.73 -22.94 15.37
C ARG A 58 48.08 -22.45 14.87
#